data_AF-W4KKI2-F1
#
_entry.id   AF-W4KKI2-F1
#
_cell.length_a   1.000
_cell.length_b   1.000
_cell.length_c   1.000
_cell.angle_alpha   90.00
_cell.angle_beta   90.00
_cell.angle_gamma   90.00
#
_symmetry.space_group_name_H-M   'P 1'
#
loop_
_entity.id
_entity.type
_entity.pdbx_description
1 polymer ?
#
loop_
_entity_poly.entity_id
_entity_poly.type
_entity_poly.pdbx_seq_one_letter_code
_entity_poly.pdbx_strand_id
1 'polypeptide(L)'
;MASTSTATSGSGNGQQNLTVGGSKLSQQQQQQQQQQAPLVAQGDWTKNLVHLAKTAELKKHALSLQLATAHALSAHATLDQKLQAIQDIKEQKNKLESERERLLKCLREADMMEAQINSECTELRSRIQQITDGEYAIAKRDVDALRGELGQPPLPSLQATLEEKSAQYLAERRMSSELGQKRPADEMLLGGGGDIQPTPGKRPRGRPRGSKNRSAAIRVGTTPAPGAPGDAK
;
A
#
# COMPACT_ATOMS: atom_id res chain seq x y z
N MET A 1 -2.94 -48.55 25.63
CA MET A 1 -2.02 -49.55 25.07
C MET A 1 -1.06 -48.85 24.13
N ALA A 2 0.24 -49.08 24.32
CA ALA A 2 1.43 -48.70 23.52
C ALA A 2 1.65 -47.19 23.23
N SER A 3 2.65 -46.50 23.80
CA SER A 3 4.13 -46.59 23.59
C SER A 3 4.50 -46.18 22.15
N THR A 4 5.33 -45.14 21.90
CA THR A 4 6.78 -45.11 22.18
C THR A 4 7.38 -43.70 22.19
N SER A 5 8.49 -43.60 22.94
CA SER A 5 9.41 -42.48 23.15
C SER A 5 10.44 -42.32 22.02
N THR A 6 11.02 -41.11 21.88
CA THR A 6 12.45 -40.93 21.56
C THR A 6 12.94 -39.56 22.04
N ALA A 7 14.03 -39.58 22.81
CA ALA A 7 14.83 -38.43 23.20
C ALA A 7 16.09 -38.36 22.33
N THR A 8 16.62 -37.17 22.05
CA THR A 8 18.04 -36.98 21.68
C THR A 8 18.52 -35.60 22.10
N SER A 9 19.61 -35.59 22.85
CA SER A 9 20.40 -34.47 23.35
C SER A 9 21.58 -34.18 22.40
N GLY A 10 22.08 -32.93 22.36
CA GLY A 10 23.35 -32.62 21.68
C GLY A 10 23.69 -31.15 21.44
N SER A 11 24.47 -30.59 22.37
CA SER A 11 25.52 -29.55 22.26
C SER A 11 25.56 -28.51 21.11
N GLY A 12 25.45 -27.24 21.50
CA GLY A 12 26.51 -26.21 21.46
C GLY A 12 27.25 -25.88 20.16
N ASN A 13 27.12 -24.64 19.68
CA ASN A 13 28.24 -23.70 19.52
C ASN A 13 27.75 -22.30 19.16
N GLY A 14 28.40 -21.28 19.72
CA GLY A 14 28.08 -19.87 19.47
C GLY A 14 28.54 -19.38 18.10
N GLN A 15 27.84 -18.36 17.58
CA GLN A 15 28.42 -17.44 16.60
C GLN A 15 27.99 -16.00 16.91
N GLN A 16 29.01 -15.22 17.22
CA GLN A 16 29.03 -13.77 17.34
C GLN A 16 29.14 -13.19 15.94
N ASN A 17 28.30 -12.20 15.61
CA ASN A 17 28.38 -11.47 14.35
C ASN A 17 29.10 -10.12 14.59
N LEU A 18 30.39 -10.07 14.27
CA LEU A 18 31.15 -8.84 14.03
C LEU A 18 31.77 -8.96 12.64
N THR A 19 31.27 -8.23 11.64
CA THR A 19 32.05 -7.90 10.44
C THR A 19 31.50 -6.65 9.75
N VAL A 20 32.13 -5.50 9.96
CA VAL A 20 32.41 -4.54 8.87
C VAL A 20 33.85 -4.11 9.04
N GLY A 21 34.74 -4.91 8.43
CA GLY A 21 36.15 -4.58 8.27
C GLY A 21 36.30 -3.57 7.15
N GLY A 22 36.61 -2.33 7.52
CA GLY A 22 37.19 -1.34 6.62
C GLY A 22 38.57 -1.80 6.15
N SER A 23 38.72 -1.73 4.83
CA SER A 23 39.91 -1.76 3.99
C SER A 23 41.27 -1.70 4.70
N LYS A 24 42.03 -2.78 4.52
CA LYS A 24 43.43 -2.92 4.90
C LYS A 24 44.36 -2.16 3.94
N LEU A 25 45.34 -1.51 4.58
CA LEU A 25 46.77 -1.49 4.24
C LEU A 25 47.21 -0.84 2.92
N SER A 26 47.47 0.45 3.06
CA SER A 26 48.68 1.11 2.55
C SER A 26 49.97 0.48 3.12
N GLN A 27 50.94 0.27 2.22
CA GLN A 27 52.40 0.43 2.38
C GLN A 27 53.13 -0.11 3.62
N GLN A 28 53.91 -1.18 3.40
CA GLN A 28 55.30 -1.42 3.87
C GLN A 28 55.68 -2.79 3.28
N GLN A 29 56.59 -2.96 2.31
CA GLN A 29 57.99 -2.52 2.13
C GLN A 29 58.93 -2.92 3.27
N GLN A 30 59.41 -4.17 3.19
CA GLN A 30 60.73 -4.68 3.66
C GLN A 30 61.03 -5.89 2.76
N GLN A 31 61.71 -5.74 1.62
CA GLN A 31 63.16 -5.84 1.48
C GLN A 31 63.80 -6.89 2.40
N GLN A 32 63.81 -8.15 1.95
CA GLN A 32 64.90 -9.07 2.25
C GLN A 32 65.76 -9.21 1.00
N GLN A 33 66.87 -8.46 0.97
CA GLN A 33 68.02 -8.76 0.14
C GLN A 33 68.63 -10.07 0.64
N GLN A 34 68.31 -11.19 0.00
CA GLN A 34 69.20 -12.35 0.00
C GLN A 34 70.30 -12.07 -1.03
N GLN A 35 71.50 -11.82 -0.51
CA GLN A 35 72.73 -11.73 -1.29
C GLN A 35 72.86 -13.01 -2.11
N GLN A 36 72.70 -12.89 -3.43
CA GLN A 36 73.01 -13.96 -4.37
C GLN A 36 74.53 -14.03 -4.47
N ALA A 37 75.11 -15.01 -3.78
CA ALA A 37 76.36 -15.61 -4.24
C ALA A 37 76.21 -15.97 -5.73
N PRO A 38 77.26 -15.88 -6.57
CA PRO A 38 77.14 -16.22 -7.97
C PRO A 38 76.75 -17.71 -8.08
N LEU A 39 75.47 -17.98 -8.32
CA LEU A 39 74.93 -19.29 -8.64
C LEU A 39 75.50 -19.66 -10.01
N VAL A 40 76.68 -20.28 -10.00
CA VAL A 40 77.13 -21.10 -11.11
C VAL A 40 76.04 -22.15 -11.31
N ALA A 41 75.39 -22.12 -12.47
CA ALA A 41 74.26 -22.97 -12.81
C ALA A 41 74.72 -24.43 -12.94
N GLN A 42 74.87 -25.10 -11.81
CA GLN A 42 74.97 -26.55 -11.73
C GLN A 42 73.57 -27.09 -11.46
N GLY A 43 72.68 -26.88 -12.44
CA GLY A 43 71.27 -27.26 -12.37
C GLY A 43 70.57 -27.01 -13.70
N ASP A 44 69.70 -27.93 -14.09
CA ASP A 44 69.01 -27.97 -15.38
C ASP A 44 68.02 -26.80 -15.53
N TRP A 45 68.53 -25.62 -15.92
CA TRP A 45 67.78 -24.35 -16.04
C TRP A 45 66.52 -24.48 -16.90
N THR A 46 66.55 -25.37 -17.90
CA THR A 46 65.43 -25.68 -18.77
C THR A 46 64.24 -26.24 -17.98
N LYS A 47 64.49 -27.14 -17.01
CA LYS A 47 63.44 -27.67 -16.12
C LYS A 47 62.84 -26.59 -15.23
N ASN A 48 63.67 -25.69 -14.71
CA ASN A 48 63.19 -24.57 -13.90
C ASN A 48 62.32 -23.61 -14.71
N LEU A 49 62.71 -23.29 -15.95
CA LEU A 49 61.90 -22.44 -16.83
C LEU A 49 60.55 -23.08 -17.16
N VAL A 50 60.54 -24.37 -17.50
CA VAL A 50 59.29 -25.14 -17.74
C VAL A 50 58.42 -25.18 -16.49
N HIS A 51 59.03 -25.36 -15.31
CA HIS A 51 58.29 -25.33 -14.05
C HIS A 51 57.66 -23.95 -13.79
N LEU A 52 58.41 -22.86 -13.93
CA LEU A 52 57.88 -21.50 -13.81
C LEU A 52 56.73 -21.24 -14.78
N ALA A 53 56.86 -21.65 -16.05
CA ALA A 53 55.81 -21.50 -17.04
C ALA A 53 54.54 -22.26 -16.65
N LYS A 54 54.67 -23.53 -16.21
CA LYS A 54 53.53 -24.32 -15.70
C LYS A 54 52.90 -23.70 -14.46
N THR A 55 53.70 -23.17 -13.53
CA THR A 55 53.20 -22.45 -12.35
C THR A 55 52.45 -21.18 -12.74
N ALA A 56 52.94 -20.43 -13.74
CA ALA A 56 52.27 -19.23 -14.23
C ALA A 56 50.93 -19.57 -14.90
N GLU A 57 50.90 -20.59 -15.75
CA GLU A 57 49.66 -21.06 -16.40
C GLU A 57 48.65 -21.58 -15.36
N LEU A 58 49.11 -22.34 -14.36
CA LEU A 58 48.26 -22.80 -13.26
C LEU A 58 47.66 -21.61 -12.49
N LYS A 59 48.46 -20.59 -12.17
CA LYS A 59 47.98 -19.37 -11.49
C LYS A 59 46.96 -18.61 -12.33
N LYS A 60 47.16 -18.51 -13.65
CA LYS A 60 46.20 -17.92 -14.59
C LYS A 60 44.86 -18.68 -14.59
N HIS A 61 44.90 -20.01 -14.65
CA HIS A 61 43.69 -20.83 -14.57
C HIS A 61 42.99 -20.70 -13.21
N ALA A 62 43.74 -20.72 -12.11
CA ALA A 62 43.20 -20.54 -10.77
C ALA A 62 42.48 -19.18 -10.63
N LEU A 63 43.07 -18.09 -11.11
CA LEU A 63 42.44 -16.77 -11.12
C LEU A 63 41.18 -16.74 -11.99
N SER A 64 41.23 -17.34 -13.17
CA SER A 64 40.07 -17.41 -14.08
C SER A 64 38.91 -18.17 -13.42
N LEU A 65 39.20 -19.28 -12.73
CA LEU A 65 38.21 -20.04 -11.97
C LEU A 65 37.64 -19.20 -10.81
N GLN A 66 38.49 -18.52 -10.03
CA GLN A 66 38.06 -17.65 -8.94
C GLN A 66 37.11 -16.55 -9.43
N LEU A 67 37.43 -15.92 -10.57
CA LEU A 67 36.57 -14.89 -11.17
C LEU A 67 35.21 -15.48 -11.59
N ALA A 68 35.22 -16.63 -12.27
CA ALA A 68 33.99 -17.31 -12.67
C ALA A 68 33.13 -17.71 -11.46
N THR A 69 33.76 -18.22 -10.39
CA THR A 69 33.07 -18.53 -9.13
C THR A 69 32.46 -17.27 -8.50
N ALA A 70 33.19 -16.16 -8.46
CA ALA A 70 32.66 -14.90 -7.94
C ALA A 70 31.44 -14.41 -8.74
N HIS A 71 31.48 -14.52 -10.08
CA HIS A 71 30.34 -14.19 -10.93
C HIS A 71 29.14 -15.10 -10.67
N ALA A 72 29.36 -16.42 -10.53
CA ALA A 72 28.30 -17.37 -10.23
C ALA A 72 27.63 -17.07 -8.88
N LEU A 73 28.42 -16.76 -7.84
CA LEU A 73 27.91 -16.40 -6.52
C LEU A 73 27.12 -15.07 -6.55
N SER A 74 27.61 -14.07 -7.28
CA SER A 74 26.90 -12.80 -7.44
C SER A 74 25.56 -12.96 -8.19
N ALA A 75 25.55 -13.77 -9.24
CA ALA A 75 24.33 -14.11 -9.97
C ALA A 75 23.34 -14.87 -9.07
N HIS A 76 23.82 -15.81 -8.24
CA HIS A 76 22.99 -16.54 -7.28
C HIS A 76 22.36 -15.62 -6.24
N ALA A 77 23.13 -14.72 -5.62
CA ALA A 77 22.60 -13.77 -4.66
C ALA A 77 21.53 -12.85 -5.29
N THR A 78 21.72 -12.46 -6.55
CA THR A 78 20.73 -11.68 -7.30
C THR A 78 19.46 -12.51 -7.57
N LEU A 79 19.61 -13.79 -7.92
CA LEU A 79 18.48 -14.70 -8.13
C LEU A 79 17.66 -14.84 -6.85
N ASP A 80 18.30 -15.07 -5.70
CA ASP A 80 17.62 -15.21 -4.40
C ASP A 80 16.84 -13.95 -4.03
N GLN A 81 17.43 -12.76 -4.24
CA GLN A 81 16.75 -11.48 -4.03
C GLN A 81 15.51 -11.34 -4.92
N LYS A 82 15.60 -11.77 -6.19
CA LYS A 82 14.46 -11.72 -7.11
C LYS A 82 13.38 -12.74 -6.72
N LEU A 83 13.75 -13.93 -6.26
CA LEU A 83 12.80 -14.93 -5.79
C LEU A 83 12.04 -14.45 -4.54
N GLN A 84 12.74 -13.83 -3.58
CA GLN A 84 12.09 -13.21 -2.43
C GLN A 84 11.13 -12.10 -2.86
N ALA A 85 11.56 -11.20 -3.74
CA ALA A 85 10.69 -10.13 -4.24
C ALA A 85 9.45 -10.67 -4.97
N ILE A 86 9.57 -11.78 -5.70
CA ILE A 86 8.42 -12.46 -6.33
C ILE A 86 7.46 -13.00 -5.27
N GLN A 87 7.96 -13.57 -4.18
CA GLN A 87 7.14 -14.04 -3.08
C GLN A 87 6.39 -12.88 -2.41
N ASP A 88 7.08 -11.80 -2.08
CA ASP A 88 6.48 -10.61 -1.45
C ASP A 88 5.35 -10.03 -2.33
N ILE A 89 5.57 -9.95 -3.65
CA ILE A 89 4.55 -9.50 -4.61
C ILE A 89 3.35 -10.44 -4.64
N LYS A 90 3.55 -11.76 -4.59
CA LYS A 90 2.46 -12.74 -4.54
C LYS A 90 1.62 -12.58 -3.27
N GLU A 91 2.25 -12.37 -2.13
CA GLU A 91 1.55 -12.15 -0.86
C GLU A 91 0.75 -10.84 -0.86
N GLN A 92 1.34 -9.74 -1.38
CA GLN A 92 0.62 -8.48 -1.57
C GLN A 92 -0.58 -8.63 -2.51
N LYS A 93 -0.40 -9.36 -3.61
CA LYS A 93 -1.49 -9.66 -4.55
C LYS A 93 -2.63 -10.40 -3.85
N ASN A 94 -2.33 -11.48 -3.11
CA ASN A 94 -3.35 -12.25 -2.40
C ASN A 94 -4.14 -11.37 -1.40
N LYS A 95 -3.45 -10.47 -0.69
CA LYS A 95 -4.09 -9.52 0.24
C LYS A 95 -5.03 -8.56 -0.47
N LEU A 96 -4.64 -8.04 -1.63
CA LEU A 96 -5.49 -7.16 -2.43
C LEU A 96 -6.68 -7.92 -3.03
N GLU A 97 -6.50 -9.18 -3.43
CA GLU A 97 -7.58 -10.03 -3.91
C GLU A 97 -8.61 -10.30 -2.79
N SER A 98 -8.19 -10.59 -1.56
CA SER A 98 -9.11 -10.76 -0.43
C SER A 98 -9.89 -9.48 -0.10
N GLU A 99 -9.26 -8.30 -0.16
CA GLU A 99 -9.96 -7.04 0.07
C GLU A 99 -10.93 -6.71 -1.08
N ARG A 100 -10.56 -7.02 -2.33
CA ARG A 100 -11.47 -6.88 -3.47
C ARG A 100 -12.71 -7.75 -3.29
N GLU A 101 -12.56 -9.00 -2.88
CA GLU A 101 -13.67 -9.91 -2.63
C GLU A 101 -14.58 -9.40 -1.49
N ARG A 102 -13.99 -8.93 -0.40
CA ARG A 102 -14.72 -8.32 0.72
C ARG A 102 -15.51 -7.08 0.26
N LEU A 103 -14.89 -6.16 -0.49
CA LEU A 103 -15.56 -4.97 -1.00
C LEU A 103 -16.69 -5.31 -1.96
N LEU A 104 -16.50 -6.31 -2.83
CA LEU A 104 -17.57 -6.79 -3.72
C LEU A 104 -18.74 -7.37 -2.94
N LYS A 105 -18.49 -8.06 -1.82
CA LYS A 105 -19.56 -8.54 -0.93
C LYS A 105 -20.33 -7.35 -0.32
N CYS A 106 -19.63 -6.37 0.23
CA CYS A 106 -20.27 -5.17 0.80
C CYS A 106 -21.08 -4.39 -0.25
N LEU A 107 -20.59 -4.29 -1.49
CA LEU A 107 -21.34 -3.64 -2.57
C LEU A 107 -22.65 -4.35 -2.87
N ARG A 108 -22.63 -5.69 -2.97
CA ARG A 108 -23.86 -6.48 -3.17
C ARG A 108 -24.86 -6.31 -2.04
N GLU A 109 -24.39 -6.25 -0.80
CA GLU A 109 -25.25 -5.99 0.37
C GLU A 109 -25.89 -4.59 0.28
N ALA A 110 -25.13 -3.57 -0.13
CA ALA A 110 -25.65 -2.24 -0.37
C ALA A 110 -26.70 -2.20 -1.49
N ASP A 111 -26.45 -2.88 -2.62
CA ASP A 111 -27.39 -2.96 -3.75
C ASP A 111 -28.72 -3.61 -3.34
N MET A 112 -28.67 -4.68 -2.52
CA MET A 112 -29.87 -5.32 -1.98
C MET A 112 -30.65 -4.39 -1.04
N MET A 113 -29.96 -3.67 -0.15
CA MET A 113 -30.58 -2.70 0.74
C MET A 113 -31.20 -1.52 -0.03
N GLU A 114 -30.53 -1.04 -1.08
CA GLU A 114 -31.06 0.00 -1.95
C GLU A 114 -32.34 -0.46 -2.66
N ALA A 115 -32.32 -1.66 -3.24
CA ALA A 115 -33.49 -2.24 -3.90
C ALA A 115 -34.67 -2.40 -2.91
N GLN A 116 -34.39 -2.85 -1.69
CA GLN A 116 -35.39 -2.97 -0.62
C GLN A 116 -36.00 -1.60 -0.29
N ILE A 117 -35.16 -0.60 0.03
CA ILE A 117 -35.63 0.75 0.37
C ILE A 117 -36.43 1.36 -0.78
N ASN A 118 -36.01 1.17 -2.04
CA ASN A 118 -36.76 1.64 -3.20
C ASN A 118 -38.13 0.98 -3.34
N SER A 119 -38.22 -0.32 -3.05
CA SER A 119 -39.50 -1.04 -3.04
C SER A 119 -40.44 -0.51 -1.94
N GLU A 120 -39.93 -0.33 -0.72
CA GLU A 120 -40.67 0.24 0.41
C GLU A 120 -41.10 1.69 0.12
N CYS A 121 -40.23 2.52 -0.48
CA CYS A 121 -40.57 3.86 -0.91
C CYS A 121 -41.71 3.86 -1.94
N THR A 122 -41.70 2.91 -2.88
CA THR A 122 -42.74 2.77 -3.90
C THR A 122 -44.06 2.35 -3.26
N GLU A 123 -44.03 1.40 -2.32
CA GLU A 123 -45.20 0.96 -1.56
C GLU A 123 -45.80 2.10 -0.73
N LEU A 124 -44.97 2.86 -0.01
CA LEU A 124 -45.41 4.01 0.79
C LEU A 124 -46.02 5.11 -0.09
N ARG A 125 -45.43 5.42 -1.25
CA ARG A 125 -46.02 6.37 -2.21
C ARG A 125 -47.38 5.90 -2.72
N SER A 126 -47.48 4.61 -3.08
CA SER A 126 -48.75 4.01 -3.49
C SER A 126 -49.81 4.11 -2.38
N ARG A 127 -49.44 3.81 -1.14
CA ARG A 127 -50.33 3.92 0.03
C ARG A 127 -50.77 5.35 0.31
N ILE A 128 -49.85 6.32 0.23
CA ILE A 128 -50.18 7.74 0.35
C ILE A 128 -51.18 8.14 -0.72
N GLN A 129 -50.97 7.72 -1.98
CA GLN A 129 -51.90 8.02 -3.07
C GLN A 129 -53.29 7.42 -2.80
N GLN A 130 -53.36 6.16 -2.39
CA GLN A 130 -54.63 5.48 -2.06
C GLN A 130 -55.40 6.21 -0.94
N ILE A 131 -54.71 6.62 0.13
CA ILE A 131 -55.34 7.36 1.23
C ILE A 131 -55.81 8.74 0.74
N THR A 132 -54.97 9.43 -0.04
CA THR A 132 -55.24 10.78 -0.54
C THR A 132 -56.46 10.81 -1.44
N ASP A 133 -56.57 9.86 -2.37
CA ASP A 133 -57.67 9.81 -3.34
C ASP A 133 -58.95 9.17 -2.78
N GLY A 134 -58.82 8.33 -1.75
CA GLY A 134 -59.92 7.60 -1.13
C GLY A 134 -60.53 8.33 0.06
N GLU A 135 -60.32 7.77 1.25
CA GLU A 135 -60.97 8.18 2.49
C GLU A 135 -60.72 9.64 2.85
N TYR A 136 -59.49 10.13 2.64
CA TYR A 136 -59.14 11.50 2.98
C TYR A 136 -59.90 12.52 2.11
N ALA A 137 -60.02 12.28 0.79
CA ALA A 137 -60.71 13.18 -0.11
C ALA A 137 -62.21 13.32 0.23
N ILE A 138 -62.85 12.21 0.61
CA ILE A 138 -64.26 12.21 1.04
C ILE A 138 -64.39 13.00 2.35
N ALA A 139 -63.61 12.67 3.37
CA ALA A 139 -63.65 13.36 4.65
C ALA A 139 -63.34 14.86 4.51
N LYS A 140 -62.39 15.24 3.66
CA LYS A 140 -62.07 16.65 3.38
C LYS A 140 -63.26 17.38 2.78
N ARG A 141 -63.95 16.79 1.80
CA ARG A 141 -65.16 17.41 1.20
C ARG A 141 -66.24 17.65 2.25
N ASP A 142 -66.49 16.67 3.11
CA ASP A 142 -67.52 16.77 4.15
C ASP A 142 -67.18 17.88 5.16
N VAL A 143 -65.91 17.97 5.58
CA VAL A 143 -65.44 19.04 6.48
C VAL A 143 -65.47 20.40 5.81
N ASP A 144 -65.08 20.51 4.54
CA ASP A 144 -65.13 21.77 3.79
C ASP A 144 -66.58 22.25 3.58
N ALA A 145 -67.54 21.33 3.38
CA ALA A 145 -68.96 21.66 3.32
C ALA A 145 -69.46 22.26 4.64
N LEU A 146 -69.17 21.61 5.77
CA LEU A 146 -69.52 22.13 7.12
C LEU A 146 -68.85 23.47 7.42
N ARG A 147 -67.59 23.65 7.00
CA ARG A 147 -66.89 24.93 7.13
C ARG A 147 -67.54 26.02 6.29
N GLY A 148 -67.98 25.69 5.08
CA GLY A 148 -68.76 26.59 4.23
C GLY A 148 -70.04 27.07 4.92
N GLU A 149 -70.78 26.16 5.55
CA GLU A 149 -72.00 26.48 6.32
C GLU A 149 -71.72 27.41 7.52
N LEU A 150 -70.54 27.29 8.14
CA LEU A 150 -70.09 28.12 9.26
C LEU A 150 -69.38 29.42 8.82
N GLY A 151 -69.23 29.67 7.52
CA GLY A 151 -68.50 30.83 6.99
C GLY A 151 -66.98 30.77 7.19
N GLN A 152 -66.41 29.58 7.42
CA GLN A 152 -64.97 29.36 7.56
C GLN A 152 -64.32 28.98 6.21
N PRO A 153 -63.03 29.34 5.99
CA PRO A 153 -62.31 28.96 4.79
C PRO A 153 -62.05 27.44 4.73
N PRO A 154 -61.96 26.86 3.51
CA PRO A 154 -61.69 25.44 3.33
C PRO A 154 -60.30 25.08 3.84
N LEU A 155 -60.13 23.81 4.22
CA LEU A 155 -58.86 23.29 4.71
C LEU A 155 -57.79 23.24 3.59
N PRO A 156 -56.51 23.43 3.95
CA PRO A 156 -55.40 23.22 3.02
C PRO A 156 -55.36 21.77 2.54
N SER A 157 -54.71 21.53 1.39
CA SER A 157 -54.56 20.18 0.86
C SER A 157 -53.60 19.35 1.72
N LEU A 158 -53.80 18.02 1.71
CA LEU A 158 -52.87 17.08 2.35
C LEU A 158 -51.45 17.26 1.82
N GLN A 159 -51.33 17.45 0.51
CA GLN A 159 -50.06 17.68 -0.17
C GLN A 159 -49.31 18.91 0.38
N ALA A 160 -50.00 20.04 0.55
CA ALA A 160 -49.40 21.23 1.14
C ALA A 160 -48.92 20.99 2.58
N THR A 161 -49.69 20.22 3.36
CA THR A 161 -49.32 19.86 4.73
C THR A 161 -48.10 18.92 4.78
N LEU A 162 -48.01 17.96 3.84
CA LEU A 162 -46.87 17.05 3.72
C LEU A 162 -45.60 17.78 3.29
N GLU A 163 -45.70 18.71 2.34
CA GLU A 163 -44.58 19.54 1.88
C GLU A 163 -44.03 20.41 3.01
N GLU A 164 -44.91 21.05 3.78
CA GLU A 164 -44.52 21.84 4.95
C GLU A 164 -43.77 20.98 5.98
N LYS A 165 -44.30 19.80 6.32
CA LYS A 165 -43.62 18.87 7.24
C LYS A 165 -42.29 18.37 6.69
N SER A 166 -42.19 18.11 5.39
CA SER A 166 -40.94 17.70 4.75
C SER A 166 -39.88 18.79 4.83
N ALA A 167 -40.27 20.06 4.64
CA ALA A 167 -39.40 21.22 4.77
C ALA A 167 -38.94 21.40 6.23
N GLN A 168 -39.86 21.22 7.19
CA GLN A 168 -39.53 21.25 8.62
C GLN A 168 -38.51 20.15 8.98
N TYR A 169 -38.72 18.91 8.54
CA TYR A 169 -37.77 17.81 8.80
C TYR A 169 -36.39 18.07 8.20
N LEU A 170 -36.32 18.59 6.97
CA LEU A 170 -35.05 18.95 6.35
C LEU A 170 -34.36 20.12 7.07
N ALA A 171 -35.13 21.11 7.52
CA ALA A 171 -34.60 22.21 8.33
C ALA A 171 -34.06 21.70 9.67
N GLU A 172 -34.81 20.86 10.38
CA GLU A 172 -34.41 20.25 11.65
C GLU A 172 -33.16 19.38 11.47
N ARG A 173 -33.08 18.59 10.40
CA ARG A 173 -31.89 17.79 10.09
C ARG A 173 -30.65 18.65 9.80
N ARG A 174 -30.81 19.81 9.15
CA ARG A 174 -29.69 20.76 8.93
C ARG A 174 -29.22 21.35 10.26
N MET A 175 -30.14 21.81 11.11
CA MET A 175 -29.81 22.36 12.42
C MET A 175 -29.19 21.31 13.36
N SER A 176 -29.68 20.07 13.32
CA SER A 176 -29.16 18.95 14.11
C SER A 176 -27.76 18.52 13.65
N SER A 177 -27.47 18.63 12.35
CA SER A 177 -26.12 18.37 11.81
C SER A 177 -25.10 19.43 12.24
N GLU A 178 -25.52 20.65 12.56
CA GLU A 178 -24.66 21.76 13.02
C GLU A 178 -24.29 21.66 14.51
N LEU A 179 -25.12 20.98 15.32
CA LEU A 179 -24.96 20.84 16.78
C LEU A 179 -24.13 19.61 17.22
N GLY A 180 -23.44 18.95 16.31
CA GLY A 180 -22.28 18.12 16.68
C GLY A 180 -22.54 16.63 16.86
N GLN A 181 -22.99 15.95 15.81
CA GLN A 181 -22.53 14.58 15.60
C GLN A 181 -21.24 14.61 14.79
N LYS A 182 -20.11 14.81 15.47
CA LYS A 182 -18.85 14.23 15.01
C LYS A 182 -19.12 12.74 14.87
N ARG A 183 -19.28 12.26 13.63
CA ARG A 183 -19.24 10.82 13.36
C ARG A 183 -17.97 10.30 14.06
N PRO A 184 -18.04 9.25 14.89
CA PRO A 184 -16.85 8.60 15.38
C PRO A 184 -16.17 7.97 14.17
N ALA A 185 -15.25 8.71 13.57
CA ALA A 185 -14.40 8.24 12.48
C ALA A 185 -13.30 7.29 12.99
N ASP A 186 -13.47 6.73 14.20
CA ASP A 186 -12.45 5.96 14.92
C ASP A 186 -12.97 4.63 15.47
N GLU A 187 -14.07 4.11 14.91
CA GLU A 187 -14.61 2.78 15.27
C GLU A 187 -14.85 1.91 14.03
N MET A 188 -13.91 1.96 13.08
CA MET A 188 -13.73 0.88 12.10
C MET A 188 -12.33 0.25 12.23
N LEU A 189 -11.76 0.33 13.44
CA LEU A 189 -10.51 -0.29 13.81
C LEU A 189 -10.75 -1.25 14.97
N LEU A 190 -11.49 -2.35 14.77
CA LEU A 190 -11.28 -3.62 15.50
C LEU A 190 -12.26 -4.74 15.12
N GLY A 191 -11.68 -5.89 14.76
CA GLY A 191 -12.25 -7.23 14.95
C GLY A 191 -11.80 -8.19 13.86
N GLY A 192 -10.77 -9.05 14.02
CA GLY A 192 -9.89 -9.43 15.14
C GLY A 192 -8.92 -10.51 14.59
N GLY A 193 -7.86 -10.99 15.24
CA GLY A 193 -7.21 -10.78 16.53
C GLY A 193 -5.95 -11.66 16.58
N GLY A 194 -5.00 -11.39 17.50
CA GLY A 194 -3.94 -12.34 17.87
C GLY A 194 -2.52 -11.76 18.08
N ASP A 195 -2.19 -11.54 19.35
CA ASP A 195 -0.86 -11.59 20.02
C ASP A 195 0.22 -10.47 19.89
N ILE A 196 0.27 -9.65 20.96
CA ILE A 196 1.42 -9.16 21.79
C ILE A 196 2.65 -8.51 21.12
N GLN A 197 2.88 -7.21 21.40
CA GLN A 197 4.19 -6.71 21.87
C GLN A 197 4.11 -5.35 22.61
N PRO A 198 4.75 -5.14 23.77
CA PRO A 198 4.78 -3.84 24.46
C PRO A 198 5.90 -2.94 23.90
N THR A 199 5.56 -1.71 23.50
CA THR A 199 6.54 -0.73 23.01
C THR A 199 7.15 0.10 24.15
N PRO A 200 8.49 0.11 24.32
CA PRO A 200 9.16 1.00 25.26
C PRO A 200 9.58 2.32 24.60
N GLY A 201 9.40 3.41 25.33
CA GLY A 201 10.36 4.52 25.35
C GLY A 201 10.35 5.50 24.18
N LYS A 202 9.69 6.65 24.38
CA LYS A 202 9.90 7.89 23.63
C LYS A 202 11.39 8.27 23.59
N ARG A 203 11.90 8.61 22.39
CA ARG A 203 13.00 9.58 22.23
C ARG A 203 12.56 10.70 21.29
N PRO A 204 12.54 11.96 21.75
CA PRO A 204 12.37 13.12 20.89
C PRO A 204 13.75 13.54 20.37
N ARG A 205 13.98 13.55 19.05
CA ARG A 205 15.16 14.23 18.48
C ARG A 205 15.04 14.44 16.97
N GLY A 206 15.04 15.71 16.58
CA GLY A 206 15.73 16.17 15.38
C GLY A 206 14.94 16.15 14.08
N ARG A 207 14.07 17.16 13.91
CA ARG A 207 13.72 17.68 12.58
C ARG A 207 15.04 18.02 11.85
N PRO A 208 15.34 17.48 10.65
CA PRO A 208 16.48 17.93 9.89
C PRO A 208 16.28 19.43 9.55
N ARG A 209 17.21 20.25 10.03
CA ARG A 209 17.29 21.69 9.81
C ARG A 209 17.73 21.98 8.37
N GLY A 210 16.96 22.80 7.65
CA GLY A 210 17.40 23.56 6.45
C GLY A 210 17.28 22.79 5.14
N SER A 211 16.38 23.15 4.21
CA SER A 211 16.39 24.34 3.34
C SER A 211 17.64 24.44 2.47
N LYS A 212 17.45 24.19 1.16
CA LYS A 212 17.96 25.02 0.06
C LYS A 212 17.26 24.60 -1.24
N ASN A 213 16.18 25.31 -1.57
CA ASN A 213 15.74 25.47 -2.95
C ASN A 213 16.86 26.21 -3.72
N ARG A 214 17.30 25.67 -4.85
CA ARG A 214 17.89 26.47 -5.91
C ARG A 214 16.92 26.48 -7.08
N SER A 215 16.16 27.55 -7.16
CA SER A 215 15.51 28.03 -8.37
C SER A 215 16.41 29.13 -8.99
N ALA A 216 16.30 29.28 -10.31
CA ALA A 216 17.01 30.19 -11.23
C ALA A 216 18.28 29.58 -11.86
N ALA A 217 18.52 29.66 -13.18
CA ALA A 217 17.96 30.53 -14.22
C ALA A 217 18.15 29.84 -15.60
N ILE A 218 17.15 29.91 -16.51
CA ILE A 218 17.10 30.81 -17.68
C ILE A 218 18.25 30.62 -18.69
N ARG A 219 17.92 30.10 -19.90
CA ARG A 219 18.18 30.67 -21.26
C ARG A 219 17.21 29.96 -22.25
N VAL A 220 16.17 30.61 -22.79
CA VAL A 220 16.09 31.57 -23.92
C VAL A 220 16.08 30.91 -25.31
N GLY A 221 15.04 31.21 -26.10
CA GLY A 221 14.84 30.96 -27.54
C GLY A 221 13.43 30.39 -27.82
N THR A 222 12.33 31.13 -28.09
CA THR A 222 12.06 32.17 -29.12
C THR A 222 12.14 31.53 -30.52
N THR A 223 11.06 31.08 -31.17
CA THR A 223 10.04 31.82 -31.96
C THR A 223 9.11 30.79 -32.69
N PRO A 224 8.21 31.13 -33.64
CA PRO A 224 6.79 31.40 -33.42
C PRO A 224 5.83 30.48 -34.22
N ALA A 225 4.54 30.59 -33.93
CA ALA A 225 3.45 30.01 -34.72
C ALA A 225 3.27 30.69 -36.09
N PRO A 226 2.83 29.93 -37.10
CA PRO A 226 1.73 30.35 -37.97
C PRO A 226 0.70 29.19 -38.04
N GLY A 227 -0.59 29.40 -37.90
CA GLY A 227 -1.41 30.20 -38.80
C GLY A 227 -2.49 29.25 -39.35
N ALA A 228 -3.67 29.31 -38.78
CA ALA A 228 -4.87 28.71 -39.34
C ALA A 228 -5.45 29.63 -40.42
N PRO A 229 -5.98 29.08 -41.51
CA PRO A 229 -7.11 29.66 -42.21
C PRO A 229 -8.31 28.69 -42.15
N GLY A 230 -9.49 29.27 -41.99
CA GLY A 230 -10.77 28.57 -42.06
C GLY A 230 -11.28 28.40 -43.49
N ASP A 231 -12.61 28.37 -43.56
CA ASP A 231 -13.52 28.20 -44.72
C ASP A 231 -13.77 26.74 -45.14
N ALA A 232 -15.00 26.19 -45.09
CA ALA A 232 -16.35 26.62 -45.47
C ALA A 232 -16.84 25.77 -46.66
N LYS A 233 -18.09 25.30 -46.54
CA LYS A 233 -18.88 24.40 -47.39
C LYS A 233 -18.60 22.90 -47.31
#